data_AF-A0A1B6HW06-F1
#
_entry.id   AF-A0A1B6HW06-F1
#
_cell.length_a   1.000
_cell.length_b   1.000
_cell.length_c   1.000
_cell.angle_alpha   90.00
_cell.angle_beta   90.00
_cell.angle_gamma   90.00
#
_symmetry.space_group_name_H-M   'P 1'
#
loop_
_entity.id
_entity.type
_entity.pdbx_description
1 polymer ?
#
loop_
_entity_poly.entity_id
_entity_poly.type
_entity_poly.pdbx_seq_one_letter_code
_entity_poly.pdbx_strand_id
1 'polypeptide(L)'
;DIEKITLWTDNCYGQNKNKSIIMCFFWIIHKYPQIKEINQKFLLKGHTHMEADTIHALIEKKRKKTANMTILTPWDWQQLVRSTSKKYSVYNMELDDFL
;
A
#
# COMPACT_ATOMS: atom_id res chain seq x y z
N ASP A 1 26.23 -12.96 -16.10
CA ASP A 1 25.35 -13.77 -15.23
C ASP A 1 24.99 -13.03 -13.95
N ILE A 2 23.80 -13.28 -13.41
CA ILE A 2 23.31 -12.66 -12.17
C ILE A 2 23.52 -13.68 -11.04
N GLU A 3 24.41 -13.36 -10.10
CA GLU A 3 24.68 -14.25 -8.95
C GLU A 3 23.98 -13.83 -7.66
N LYS A 4 23.58 -12.56 -7.56
CA LYS A 4 23.06 -11.95 -6.34
C LYS A 4 21.80 -11.15 -6.62
N ILE A 5 20.77 -11.39 -5.83
CA ILE A 5 19.51 -10.63 -5.86
C ILE A 5 19.40 -9.85 -4.55
N THR A 6 19.02 -8.58 -4.65
CA THR A 6 18.65 -7.76 -3.50
C THR A 6 17.23 -7.26 -3.68
N LEU A 7 16.33 -7.64 -2.78
CA LEU A 7 14.97 -7.16 -2.71
C LEU A 7 14.84 -6.13 -1.60
N TRP A 8 14.23 -5.00 -1.90
CA TRP A 8 13.81 -4.02 -0.91
C TRP A 8 12.34 -4.21 -0.65
N THR A 9 11.99 -4.45 0.60
CA THR A 9 10.65 -4.85 0.97
C THR A 9 10.14 -3.99 2.14
N ASP A 10 8.85 -3.68 2.12
CA ASP A 10 8.20 -3.09 3.29
C ASP A 10 8.17 -4.09 4.47
N ASN A 11 7.84 -3.62 5.67
CA ASN A 11 7.77 -4.47 6.86
C ASN A 11 6.44 -5.22 7.06
N CYS A 12 5.58 -5.31 6.04
CA CYS A 12 4.29 -5.95 6.18
C CYS A 12 4.44 -7.46 6.43
N TYR A 13 4.11 -7.91 7.64
CA TYR A 13 4.31 -9.31 8.02
C TYR A 13 3.54 -10.29 7.13
N GLY A 14 2.26 -9.98 6.86
CA GLY A 14 1.39 -10.85 6.07
C GLY A 14 1.86 -11.02 4.62
N GLN A 15 2.44 -9.99 4.03
CA GLN A 15 2.89 -10.00 2.63
C GLN A 15 4.33 -10.48 2.48
N ASN A 16 5.22 -10.02 3.37
CA ASN A 16 6.65 -9.99 3.10
C ASN A 16 7.50 -10.73 4.13
N LYS A 17 6.97 -10.98 5.34
CA LYS A 17 7.64 -11.76 6.40
C LYS A 17 6.86 -13.03 6.73
N ASN A 18 6.56 -13.79 5.69
CA ASN A 18 5.85 -15.06 5.81
C ASN A 18 6.69 -16.21 5.24
N LYS A 19 6.28 -17.45 5.57
CA LYS A 19 6.96 -18.67 5.11
C LYS A 19 6.93 -18.82 3.59
N SER A 20 5.86 -18.34 2.94
CA SER A 20 5.70 -18.46 1.48
C SER A 20 6.79 -17.70 0.72
N ILE A 21 7.18 -16.51 1.18
CA ILE A 21 8.29 -15.74 0.60
C ILE A 21 9.61 -16.49 0.74
N ILE A 22 9.89 -17.04 1.92
CA ILE A 22 11.12 -17.82 2.15
C ILE A 22 11.15 -19.08 1.28
N MET A 23 10.04 -19.79 1.16
CA MET A 23 9.93 -20.96 0.28
C MET A 23 10.12 -20.59 -1.20
N CYS A 24 9.64 -19.41 -1.61
CA CYS A 24 9.88 -18.88 -2.95
C CYS A 24 11.39 -18.67 -3.18
N PHE A 25 12.12 -18.09 -2.22
CA PHE A 25 13.57 -17.90 -2.34
C PHE A 25 14.32 -19.23 -2.46
N PHE A 26 13.96 -20.24 -1.66
CA PHE A 26 14.55 -21.58 -1.79
C PHE A 26 14.28 -22.18 -3.16
N TRP A 27 13.06 -22.05 -3.66
CA TRP A 27 12.70 -22.52 -5.00
C TRP A 27 13.52 -21.82 -6.09
N ILE A 28 13.74 -20.50 -5.98
CA ILE A 28 14.55 -19.73 -6.92
C ILE A 28 16.00 -20.23 -6.93
N ILE A 29 16.63 -20.38 -5.75
CA ILE A 29 18.02 -20.86 -5.63
C ILE A 29 18.14 -22.29 -6.18
N HIS A 30 17.17 -23.15 -5.90
CA HIS A 30 17.16 -24.52 -6.41
C HIS A 30 17.01 -24.57 -7.94
N LYS A 31 16.12 -23.74 -8.51
CA LYS A 31 15.86 -23.69 -9.94
C LYS A 31 16.99 -23.01 -10.74
N TYR A 32 17.69 -22.07 -10.12
CA TYR A 32 18.71 -21.25 -10.76
C TYR A 32 20.01 -21.31 -9.94
N PRO A 33 20.85 -22.35 -10.15
CA PRO A 33 22.07 -22.57 -9.37
C PRO A 33 23.11 -21.45 -9.47
N GLN A 34 23.03 -20.60 -10.49
CA GLN A 34 23.89 -19.42 -10.62
C GLN A 34 23.59 -18.35 -9.57
N ILE A 35 22.36 -18.32 -9.03
CA ILE A 35 21.97 -17.40 -7.96
C ILE A 35 22.46 -17.99 -6.64
N LYS A 36 23.53 -17.41 -6.10
CA LYS A 36 24.18 -17.84 -4.86
C LYS A 36 23.59 -17.16 -3.63
N GLU A 37 23.02 -15.97 -3.80
CA GLU A 37 22.60 -15.14 -2.68
C GLU A 37 21.34 -14.33 -2.99
N ILE A 38 20.36 -14.41 -2.10
CA ILE A 38 19.16 -13.56 -2.11
C ILE A 38 19.12 -12.77 -0.80
N ASN A 39 19.22 -11.45 -0.90
CA ASN A 39 19.10 -10.53 0.23
C ASN A 39 17.72 -9.89 0.24
N GLN A 40 16.95 -10.17 1.29
CA GLN A 40 15.73 -9.43 1.56
C GLN A 40 16.02 -8.33 2.57
N LYS A 41 16.05 -7.08 2.12
CA LYS A 41 16.22 -5.90 2.97
C LYS A 41 14.86 -5.34 3.33
N PHE A 42 14.69 -5.03 4.62
CA PHE A 42 13.50 -4.37 5.13
C PHE A 42 13.79 -2.90 5.39
N LEU A 43 12.83 -2.04 5.03
CA LEU A 43 12.91 -0.62 5.33
C LEU A 43 12.95 -0.38 6.85
N LEU A 44 13.60 0.68 7.33
CA LEU A 44 13.53 1.03 8.76
C LEU A 44 12.17 1.65 9.10
N LYS A 45 11.78 1.61 10.38
CA LYS A 45 10.53 2.24 10.86
C LYS A 45 10.56 3.74 10.50
N GLY A 46 9.51 4.21 9.82
CA GLY A 46 9.40 5.61 9.35
C GLY A 46 9.66 5.80 7.85
N HIS A 47 10.35 4.87 7.17
CA HIS A 47 10.59 4.94 5.72
C HIS A 47 9.39 4.52 4.87
N THR A 48 8.34 3.99 5.49
CA THR A 48 7.07 3.66 4.84
C THR A 48 5.98 4.67 5.16
N HIS A 49 6.33 5.84 5.74
CA HIS A 49 5.35 6.89 6.00
C HIS A 49 4.81 7.43 4.68
N MET A 50 3.57 7.10 4.37
CA MET A 50 2.85 7.65 3.24
C MET A 50 1.82 8.65 3.76
N GLU A 51 1.93 9.91 3.34
CA GLU A 51 0.98 10.96 3.77
C GLU A 51 -0.47 10.60 3.43
N ALA A 52 -0.67 9.87 2.33
CA ALA A 52 -1.97 9.37 1.91
C ALA A 52 -2.65 8.49 2.98
N ASP A 53 -1.89 7.70 3.75
CA ASP A 53 -2.46 6.85 4.81
C ASP A 53 -3.10 7.70 5.92
N THR A 54 -2.50 8.85 6.23
CA THR A 54 -3.04 9.79 7.20
C THR A 54 -4.36 10.37 6.69
N ILE A 55 -4.44 10.71 5.40
CA ILE A 55 -5.66 11.22 4.78
C ILE A 55 -6.75 10.14 4.79
N HIS A 56 -6.43 8.90 4.40
CA HIS A 56 -7.36 7.77 4.42
C HIS A 56 -7.87 7.47 5.83
N ALA A 57 -7.01 7.48 6.85
CA ALA A 57 -7.40 7.30 8.24
C ALA A 57 -8.37 8.40 8.72
N LEU A 58 -8.17 9.65 8.30
CA LEU A 58 -9.08 10.74 8.60
C LEU A 58 -10.45 10.55 7.92
N ILE A 59 -10.47 10.15 6.65
CA ILE A 59 -11.71 9.86 5.90
C ILE A 59 -12.47 8.73 6.58
N GLU A 60 -11.79 7.64 6.95
CA GLU A 60 -12.42 6.50 7.62
C GLU A 60 -12.97 6.90 9.00
N LYS A 61 -12.23 7.69 9.77
CA LYS A 61 -12.69 8.23 11.06
C LYS A 61 -13.91 9.12 10.89
N LYS A 62 -13.95 9.96 9.84
CA LYS A 62 -15.12 10.79 9.52
C LYS A 62 -16.32 9.93 9.15
N ARG A 63 -16.13 8.93 8.27
CA ARG A 63 -17.16 7.95 7.89
C ARG A 63 -17.79 7.29 9.11
N LYS A 64 -16.97 6.80 10.04
CA LYS A 64 -17.44 6.15 11.28
C LYS A 64 -18.24 7.11 12.17
N LYS A 65 -17.90 8.41 12.20
CA LYS A 65 -18.65 9.44 12.95
C LYS A 65 -19.94 9.87 12.26
N THR A 66 -20.01 9.76 10.94
CA THR A 66 -21.18 10.07 10.13
C THR A 66 -21.92 8.78 9.74
N ALA A 67 -22.06 7.84 10.69
CA ALA A 67 -22.66 6.52 10.44
C ALA A 67 -24.12 6.59 9.96
N ASN A 68 -24.83 7.69 10.29
CA ASN A 68 -26.21 7.91 9.86
C ASN A 68 -26.31 8.38 8.38
N MET A 69 -25.19 8.73 7.74
CA MET A 69 -25.15 9.06 6.32
C MET A 69 -24.91 7.80 5.52
N THR A 70 -25.93 7.37 4.78
CA THR A 70 -25.79 6.28 3.81
C THR A 70 -25.02 6.78 2.60
N ILE A 71 -23.94 6.09 2.23
CA ILE A 71 -23.17 6.37 1.02
C ILE A 71 -23.73 5.47 -0.08
N LEU A 72 -24.39 6.05 -1.08
CA LEU A 72 -25.06 5.31 -2.17
C LEU A 72 -24.39 5.55 -3.52
N THR A 73 -23.77 6.72 -3.69
CA THR A 73 -23.18 7.15 -4.96
C THR A 73 -21.71 7.57 -4.79
N PRO A 74 -20.91 7.59 -5.86
CA PRO A 74 -19.57 8.17 -5.83
C PRO A 74 -19.56 9.64 -5.39
N TRP A 75 -20.62 10.38 -5.69
CA TRP A 75 -20.79 11.77 -5.25
C TRP A 75 -20.84 11.88 -3.72
N ASP A 76 -21.56 10.97 -3.04
CA ASP A 76 -21.63 10.95 -1.58
C ASP A 76 -20.25 10.77 -0.94
N TRP A 77 -19.40 9.94 -1.56
CA TRP A 77 -18.00 9.79 -1.17
C TRP A 77 -17.20 11.09 -1.35
N GLN A 78 -17.35 11.76 -2.49
CA GLN A 78 -16.66 13.03 -2.75
C GLN A 78 -17.03 14.07 -1.69
N GLN A 79 -18.31 14.17 -1.32
CA GLN A 79 -18.78 15.09 -0.29
C GLN A 79 -18.22 14.73 1.10
N LEU A 80 -18.18 13.44 1.45
CA LEU A 80 -17.57 12.97 2.70
C LEU A 80 -16.09 13.35 2.78
N VAL A 81 -15.33 13.09 1.71
CA VAL A 81 -13.90 13.37 1.65
C VAL A 81 -13.64 14.87 1.75
N ARG A 82 -14.40 15.71 1.03
CA ARG A 82 -14.34 17.18 1.14
C ARG A 82 -14.62 17.67 2.56
N SER A 83 -15.52 17.00 3.29
CA SER A 83 -15.86 17.35 4.67
C SER A 83 -14.84 16.92 5.73
N THR A 84 -13.80 16.16 5.33
CA THR A 84 -12.85 15.54 6.26
C THR A 84 -11.78 16.51 6.74
N SER A 85 -11.26 17.37 5.86
CA SER A 85 -10.20 18.34 6.19
C SER A 85 -10.16 19.47 5.18
N LYS A 86 -9.92 20.71 5.64
CA LYS A 86 -9.65 21.87 4.78
C LYS A 86 -8.20 21.95 4.30
N LYS A 87 -7.32 21.07 4.79
CA LYS A 87 -5.89 21.06 4.45
C LYS A 87 -5.59 20.42 3.10
N TYR A 88 -6.54 19.71 2.51
CA TYR A 88 -6.34 18.96 1.27
C TYR A 88 -7.40 19.37 0.25
N SER A 89 -7.00 19.42 -1.01
CA SER A 89 -7.89 19.68 -2.14
C SER A 89 -8.42 18.34 -2.67
N VAL A 90 -9.73 18.26 -2.87
CA VAL A 90 -10.37 17.07 -3.44
C VAL A 90 -10.74 17.36 -4.88
N TYR A 91 -10.16 16.58 -5.79
CA TYR A 91 -10.44 16.64 -7.22
C TYR A 91 -11.31 15.44 -7.60
N ASN A 92 -12.39 15.71 -8.31
CA ASN A 92 -13.22 14.65 -8.88
C ASN A 92 -12.52 14.19 -10.15
N MET A 93 -12.33 12.88 -10.31
CA MET A 93 -11.78 12.30 -11.52
C MET A 93 -12.91 11.68 -12.33
N GLU A 94 -12.92 11.95 -13.63
CA GLU A 94 -13.80 11.36 -14.63
C GLU A 94 -13.04 10.26 -15.40
N LEU A 95 -13.75 9.47 -16.21
CA LEU A 95 -13.12 8.38 -16.98
C LEU A 95 -12.00 8.90 -17.91
N ASP A 96 -12.21 10.08 -18.50
CA ASP A 96 -11.25 10.72 -19.42
C ASP A 96 -9.94 11.13 -18.74
N ASP A 97 -9.89 11.25 -17.41
CA ASP A 97 -8.65 11.54 -16.67
C ASP A 97 -7.70 10.33 -16.59
N PHE A 98 -8.17 9.13 -16.96
CA PHE A 98 -7.42 7.88 -16.91
C PHE A 98 -7.01 7.32 -18.28
N LEU A 99 -7.42 7.99 -19.37
CA LEU A 99 -7.08 7.64 -20.76
C LEU A 99 -5.85 8.42 -21.23
#